data_AF-A0A1W9RXQ4-F1
#
_entry.id   AF-A0A1W9RXQ4-F1
#
_cell.length_a   1.000
_cell.length_b   1.000
_cell.length_c   1.000
_cell.angle_alpha   90.00
_cell.angle_beta   90.00
_cell.angle_gamma   90.00
#
_symmetry.space_group_name_H-M   'P 1'
#
loop_
_entity.id
_entity.type
_entity.pdbx_description
1 polymer ?
#
loop_
_entity_poly.entity_id
_entity_poly.type
_entity_poly.pdbx_seq_one_letter_code
_entity_poly.pdbx_strand_id
1 'polypeptide(L)'
;MRYIILVFVLVVLCSPVFAGDGVTTKNFSPPVSVEWEPAFCTYKPQMAIHPEMFYKSLRWELADSVSAHIVVPPGSTYSILADILDRSLAECSPEPYLTEPARNAIEHSPGWLRQDLTITFSRMNEIFQDMFAEVILEADSPYVDEIAFSVARMPAEILSCSYLSPGLLLENAEDIYYQASLLNYVELVEYEDYTTARYRIASDDDTSWVEIPRDIYYWYVVHPKITDETPMYLDRFVSLASDPFAGYNEPPFGAWWRSFLWSESDAGYSPLCEYLDTIDVLWAGLHNTIDGNGAVGAVTQFVQDVLEFDSGSERPHQPLRIYTLHMGRCGEHEDFTVAAARTALIPSRGAEAISTDHVWNEFYAGIGWHQWEPVNTYVDDYFVYEDGWGKVFASVYAPRSDGYTENVTYNYSHDTCDIKVYVLDGAGRRVDGADVILAAEYDDHLYFDTWGTTASSGVALFRLGAGVRMYGRVEHPIGSYPTSPSTVAPLLSGPGSDGRTYTR
;
A
#
# COMPACT_ATOMS: atom_id res chain seq x y z
N MET A 1 -31.81 -45.92 2.11
CA MET A 1 -31.65 -44.47 2.36
C MET A 1 -30.29 -44.09 1.80
N ARG A 2 -30.24 -43.37 0.67
CA ARG A 2 -28.97 -42.94 0.06
C ARG A 2 -28.57 -41.63 0.72
N TYR A 3 -27.43 -41.63 1.40
CA TYR A 3 -26.86 -40.42 1.99
C TYR A 3 -26.16 -39.64 0.88
N ILE A 4 -26.49 -38.37 0.73
CA ILE A 4 -25.71 -37.42 -0.06
C ILE A 4 -24.79 -36.71 0.93
N ILE A 5 -23.48 -36.82 0.74
CA ILE A 5 -22.49 -36.04 1.46
C ILE A 5 -21.97 -35.00 0.47
N LEU A 6 -22.15 -33.72 0.80
CA LEU A 6 -21.43 -32.64 0.12
C LEU A 6 -19.99 -32.65 0.63
N VAL A 7 -19.04 -32.86 -0.27
CA VAL A 7 -17.61 -32.72 0.00
C VAL A 7 -17.15 -31.43 -0.66
N PHE A 8 -16.94 -30.39 0.14
CA PHE A 8 -16.28 -29.18 -0.32
C PHE A 8 -14.78 -29.42 -0.32
N VAL A 9 -14.16 -29.39 -1.50
CA VAL A 9 -12.71 -29.29 -1.64
C VAL A 9 -12.43 -27.85 -2.04
N LEU A 10 -12.20 -27.00 -1.04
CA LEU A 10 -11.80 -25.61 -1.24
C LEU A 10 -10.28 -25.59 -1.47
N VAL A 11 -9.85 -25.39 -2.71
CA VAL A 11 -8.46 -25.04 -3.01
C VAL A 11 -8.40 -23.52 -3.12
N VAL A 12 -8.11 -22.85 -2.00
CA VAL A 12 -7.94 -21.40 -2.01
C VAL A 12 -6.52 -21.09 -2.49
N LEU A 13 -6.41 -20.42 -3.64
CA LEU A 13 -5.24 -19.62 -3.96
C LEU A 13 -5.55 -18.23 -3.40
N CYS A 14 -5.17 -17.98 -2.15
CA CYS A 14 -5.35 -16.68 -1.52
C CYS A 14 -4.37 -15.68 -2.15
N SER A 15 -4.90 -14.63 -2.77
CA SER A 15 -4.25 -13.32 -2.77
C SER A 15 -4.82 -12.53 -1.58
N PRO A 16 -4.00 -11.77 -0.83
CA PRO A 16 -4.45 -11.07 0.38
C PRO A 16 -5.22 -9.79 -0.01
N VAL A 17 -6.39 -9.54 0.59
CA VAL A 17 -6.93 -8.18 0.71
C VAL A 17 -7.55 -7.97 2.09
N PHE A 18 -6.97 -6.96 2.73
CA PHE A 18 -7.18 -6.25 3.97
C PHE A 18 -8.59 -6.16 4.55
N ALA A 19 -8.66 -6.34 5.87
CA ALA A 19 -9.64 -5.68 6.72
C ALA A 19 -9.24 -4.20 6.83
N GLY A 20 -10.13 -3.32 6.37
CA GLY A 20 -10.03 -1.90 6.67
C GLY A 20 -10.48 -1.64 8.09
N ASP A 21 -9.53 -1.31 8.95
CA ASP A 21 -9.72 -0.25 9.94
C ASP A 21 -8.61 0.77 9.66
N GLY A 22 -9.02 1.96 9.25
CA GLY A 22 -8.11 3.07 9.00
C GLY A 22 -7.24 3.34 10.23
N VAL A 23 -6.04 3.87 9.99
CA VAL A 23 -5.12 4.37 11.01
C VAL A 23 -5.90 5.23 12.01
N THR A 24 -6.21 4.68 13.18
CA THR A 24 -6.84 5.46 14.23
C THR A 24 -5.79 6.32 14.92
N THR A 25 -5.87 7.63 14.71
CA THR A 25 -5.15 8.70 15.43
C THR A 25 -5.62 8.88 16.88
N LYS A 26 -5.85 7.79 17.62
CA LYS A 26 -6.08 7.90 19.06
C LYS A 26 -4.75 7.93 19.79
N ASN A 27 -4.42 9.08 20.36
CA ASN A 27 -3.35 9.26 21.34
C ASN A 27 -3.31 8.07 22.32
N PHE A 28 -2.21 7.31 22.26
CA PHE A 28 -1.92 6.27 23.24
C PHE A 28 -1.79 6.91 24.62
N SER A 29 -2.78 6.67 25.48
CA SER A 29 -2.66 6.95 26.90
C SER A 29 -1.94 5.76 27.55
N PRO A 30 -0.89 5.97 28.36
CA PRO A 30 -0.19 4.86 28.99
C PRO A 30 -0.95 4.41 30.26
N PRO A 31 -1.14 3.10 30.48
CA PRO A 31 -1.29 2.56 31.83
C PRO A 31 -0.10 1.65 32.13
N VAL A 32 0.78 2.04 33.05
CA VAL A 32 0.68 1.74 34.49
C VAL A 32 0.65 0.24 34.75
N SER A 33 1.75 -0.22 35.35
CA SER A 33 1.99 -1.53 35.98
C SER A 33 0.79 -2.12 36.71
N VAL A 34 0.70 -3.46 36.77
CA VAL A 34 0.70 -4.26 38.04
C VAL A 34 0.37 -5.75 37.81
N GLU A 35 1.16 -6.57 38.51
CA GLU A 35 1.01 -7.90 39.13
C GLU A 35 -0.02 -8.96 38.68
N TRP A 36 0.49 -10.19 38.69
CA TRP A 36 -0.14 -11.48 38.42
C TRP A 36 -0.99 -12.02 39.57
N GLU A 37 -2.12 -12.66 39.25
CA GLU A 37 -2.54 -13.95 39.84
C GLU A 37 -3.27 -14.82 38.80
N PRO A 38 -3.03 -16.15 38.73
CA PRO A 38 -3.65 -17.04 37.77
C PRO A 38 -4.96 -17.63 38.30
N ALA A 39 -6.05 -17.52 37.53
CA ALA A 39 -7.27 -18.30 37.75
C ALA A 39 -7.42 -19.35 36.64
N PHE A 40 -7.20 -20.62 36.99
CA PHE A 40 -7.50 -21.76 36.15
C PHE A 40 -9.02 -21.95 36.01
N CYS A 41 -9.53 -22.10 34.79
CA CYS A 41 -10.86 -22.64 34.53
C CYS A 41 -10.73 -23.99 33.82
N THR A 42 -11.14 -25.07 34.49
CA THR A 42 -11.24 -26.41 33.93
C THR A 42 -12.54 -26.55 33.14
N TYR A 43 -12.47 -26.43 31.82
CA TYR A 43 -13.53 -26.91 30.93
C TYR A 43 -13.22 -28.34 30.47
N LYS A 44 -14.11 -29.28 30.74
CA LYS A 44 -14.07 -30.64 30.18
C LYS A 44 -14.97 -30.68 28.94
N PRO A 45 -14.47 -30.95 27.73
CA PRO A 45 -15.33 -31.16 26.58
C PRO A 45 -16.09 -32.49 26.74
N GLN A 46 -17.42 -32.41 26.63
CA GLN A 46 -18.29 -33.56 26.54
C GLN A 46 -18.51 -33.88 25.05
N MET A 47 -18.24 -35.14 24.70
CA MET A 47 -18.54 -35.84 23.44
C MET A 47 -17.69 -35.48 22.21
N ALA A 48 -16.57 -36.19 22.05
CA ALA A 48 -15.91 -36.36 20.75
C ALA A 48 -16.73 -37.31 19.86
N ILE A 49 -17.25 -36.81 18.74
CA ILE A 49 -17.76 -37.65 17.67
C ILE A 49 -16.56 -38.03 16.79
N HIS A 50 -16.11 -39.28 16.86
CA HIS A 50 -15.10 -39.83 15.96
C HIS A 50 -15.71 -40.04 14.56
N PRO A 51 -15.16 -39.44 13.48
CA PRO A 51 -15.70 -39.60 12.12
C PRO A 51 -15.42 -40.96 11.47
N GLU A 52 -14.67 -41.85 12.12
CA GLU A 52 -14.09 -43.03 11.46
C GLU A 52 -15.07 -44.18 11.16
N MET A 53 -16.35 -44.10 11.54
CA MET A 53 -17.26 -45.25 11.40
C MET A 53 -18.10 -45.34 10.11
N PHE A 54 -17.99 -44.44 9.13
CA PHE A 54 -18.94 -44.42 7.97
C PHE A 54 -18.37 -44.66 6.56
N TYR A 55 -17.05 -44.83 6.36
CA TYR A 55 -16.46 -44.67 5.01
C TYR A 55 -16.12 -45.92 4.21
N LYS A 56 -16.28 -47.15 4.74
CA LYS A 56 -15.70 -48.34 4.07
C LYS A 56 -16.58 -49.10 3.06
N SER A 57 -17.78 -48.65 2.71
CA SER A 57 -18.63 -49.41 1.76
C SER A 57 -19.52 -48.61 0.80
N LEU A 58 -19.26 -47.33 0.57
CA LEU A 58 -20.03 -46.53 -0.40
C LEU A 58 -19.21 -46.31 -1.68
N ARG A 59 -19.77 -46.70 -2.84
CA ARG A 59 -19.29 -46.25 -4.15
C ARG A 59 -19.82 -44.84 -4.36
N TRP A 60 -18.92 -43.87 -4.45
CA TRP A 60 -19.23 -42.48 -4.70
C TRP A 60 -19.20 -42.21 -6.21
N GLU A 61 -20.20 -41.50 -6.70
CA GLU A 61 -20.27 -40.99 -8.08
C GLU A 61 -20.40 -39.47 -7.99
N LEU A 62 -19.57 -38.74 -8.72
CA LEU A 62 -19.65 -37.29 -8.84
C LEU A 62 -21.01 -36.92 -9.45
N ALA A 63 -21.79 -36.10 -8.74
CA ALA A 63 -23.11 -35.67 -9.18
C ALA A 63 -23.03 -34.43 -10.07
N ASP A 64 -22.29 -33.41 -9.62
CA ASP A 64 -22.02 -32.18 -10.33
C ASP A 64 -20.82 -31.45 -9.70
N SER A 65 -20.27 -30.43 -10.37
CA SER A 65 -19.18 -29.60 -9.88
C SER A 65 -19.33 -28.16 -10.38
N VAL A 66 -19.15 -27.19 -9.48
CA VAL A 66 -19.02 -25.76 -9.81
C VAL A 66 -17.60 -25.31 -9.52
N SER A 67 -17.08 -24.38 -10.31
CA SER A 67 -15.73 -23.83 -10.15
C SER A 67 -15.78 -22.35 -10.46
N ALA A 68 -15.33 -21.53 -9.53
CA ALA A 68 -15.37 -20.09 -9.63
C ALA A 68 -14.02 -19.49 -9.25
N HIS A 69 -13.69 -18.39 -9.90
CA HIS A 69 -12.52 -17.57 -9.58
C HIS A 69 -13.03 -16.18 -9.20
N ILE A 70 -13.27 -15.98 -7.91
CA ILE A 70 -13.99 -14.82 -7.41
C ILE A 70 -13.33 -14.26 -6.15
N VAL A 71 -13.56 -12.96 -5.92
CA VAL A 71 -13.20 -12.28 -4.68
C VAL A 71 -14.45 -12.17 -3.82
N VAL A 72 -14.37 -12.63 -2.56
CA VAL A 72 -15.46 -12.47 -1.58
C VAL A 72 -15.01 -11.41 -0.57
N PRO A 73 -15.54 -10.17 -0.64
CA PRO A 73 -15.15 -9.13 0.30
C PRO A 73 -15.45 -9.52 1.76
N PRO A 74 -14.76 -8.93 2.75
CA PRO A 74 -15.09 -9.09 4.16
C PRO A 74 -16.59 -8.82 4.42
N GLY A 75 -17.26 -9.75 5.09
CA GLY A 75 -18.69 -9.65 5.39
C GLY A 75 -19.64 -9.98 4.23
N SER A 76 -19.12 -10.22 3.01
CA SER A 76 -19.92 -10.67 1.86
C SER A 76 -20.07 -12.18 1.81
N THR A 77 -21.02 -12.67 1.01
CA THR A 77 -21.29 -14.10 0.86
C THR A 77 -21.17 -14.52 -0.59
N TYR A 78 -20.29 -15.48 -0.87
CA TYR A 78 -20.40 -16.31 -2.06
C TYR A 78 -21.35 -17.46 -1.78
N SER A 79 -22.40 -17.58 -2.58
CA SER A 79 -23.41 -18.61 -2.39
C SER A 79 -23.41 -19.57 -3.57
N ILE A 80 -23.34 -20.86 -3.27
CA ILE A 80 -23.60 -21.93 -4.24
C ILE A 80 -24.97 -22.49 -3.89
N LEU A 81 -25.89 -22.46 -4.85
CA LEU A 81 -27.15 -23.17 -4.75
C LEU A 81 -26.91 -24.65 -5.07
N ALA A 82 -27.26 -25.53 -4.13
CA ALA A 82 -27.28 -26.97 -4.36
C ALA A 82 -28.74 -27.43 -4.56
N ASP A 83 -29.11 -27.77 -5.80
CA ASP A 83 -30.41 -28.39 -6.05
C ASP A 83 -30.32 -29.90 -5.80
N ILE A 84 -30.90 -30.33 -4.70
CA ILE A 84 -30.84 -31.72 -4.25
C ILE A 84 -31.70 -32.64 -5.14
N LEU A 85 -32.75 -32.10 -5.76
CA LEU A 85 -33.64 -32.87 -6.63
C LEU A 85 -33.02 -33.07 -8.01
N ASP A 86 -32.42 -32.01 -8.55
CA ASP A 86 -31.79 -32.02 -9.87
C ASP A 86 -30.32 -32.48 -9.83
N ARG A 87 -29.76 -32.66 -8.62
CA ARG A 87 -28.37 -33.07 -8.36
C ARG A 87 -27.36 -32.11 -9.00
N SER A 88 -27.68 -30.82 -9.06
CA SER A 88 -26.87 -29.79 -9.68
C SER A 88 -26.35 -28.77 -8.67
N LEU A 89 -25.26 -28.10 -9.04
CA LEU A 89 -24.68 -26.96 -8.34
C LEU A 89 -24.74 -25.75 -9.27
N ALA A 90 -25.16 -24.61 -8.75
CA ALA A 90 -25.15 -23.34 -9.49
C ALA A 90 -24.58 -22.22 -8.63
N GLU A 91 -23.80 -21.34 -9.24
CA GLU A 91 -23.41 -20.09 -8.57
C GLU A 91 -24.65 -19.23 -8.34
N CYS A 92 -24.79 -18.70 -7.14
CA CYS A 92 -25.90 -17.86 -6.72
C CYS A 92 -25.36 -16.67 -5.92
N SER A 93 -24.27 -16.07 -6.39
CA SER A 93 -23.89 -14.73 -5.92
C SER A 93 -24.97 -13.75 -6.37
N PRO A 94 -25.41 -12.81 -5.52
CA PRO A 94 -26.09 -11.64 -6.04
C PRO A 94 -25.12 -10.94 -7.01
N GLU A 95 -25.58 -10.72 -8.25
CA GLU A 95 -24.87 -9.89 -9.21
C GLU A 95 -24.50 -8.56 -8.54
N PRO A 96 -23.25 -8.08 -8.67
CA PRO A 96 -22.88 -6.78 -8.14
C PRO A 96 -23.80 -5.73 -8.75
N TYR A 97 -24.31 -4.85 -7.89
CA TYR A 97 -25.12 -3.74 -8.37
C TYR A 97 -24.22 -2.74 -9.11
N LEU A 98 -24.43 -2.64 -10.42
CA LEU A 98 -23.74 -1.69 -11.30
C LEU A 98 -24.75 -0.92 -12.13
N THR A 99 -24.57 0.40 -12.19
CA THR A 99 -25.31 1.29 -13.10
C THR A 99 -24.91 1.03 -14.55
N GLU A 100 -25.73 1.49 -15.50
CA GLU A 100 -25.43 1.37 -16.92
C GLU A 100 -24.15 2.12 -17.32
N PRO A 101 -23.90 3.37 -16.87
CA PRO A 101 -22.62 4.04 -17.10
C PRO A 101 -21.43 3.23 -16.58
N ALA A 102 -21.50 2.67 -15.36
CA ALA A 102 -20.41 1.86 -14.81
C ALA A 102 -20.10 0.63 -15.66
N ARG A 103 -21.12 -0.07 -16.18
CA ARG A 103 -20.92 -1.20 -17.10
C ARG A 103 -20.22 -0.77 -18.39
N ASN A 104 -20.66 0.33 -18.98
CA ASN A 104 -20.05 0.87 -20.19
C ASN A 104 -18.59 1.28 -19.95
N ALA A 105 -18.28 1.93 -18.82
CA ALA A 105 -16.92 2.30 -18.45
C ALA A 105 -16.01 1.07 -18.26
N ILE A 106 -16.52 0.00 -17.63
CA ILE A 106 -15.80 -1.28 -17.50
C ILE A 106 -15.50 -1.88 -18.89
N GLU A 107 -16.47 -1.89 -19.80
CA GLU A 107 -16.27 -2.41 -21.15
C GLU A 107 -15.31 -1.55 -21.99
N HIS A 108 -15.35 -0.23 -21.79
CA HIS A 108 -14.44 0.72 -22.43
C HIS A 108 -13.00 0.59 -21.93
N SER A 109 -12.80 0.20 -20.67
CA SER A 109 -11.49 0.10 -20.03
C SER A 109 -10.69 -1.13 -20.49
N PRO A 110 -9.34 -1.09 -20.35
CA PRO A 110 -8.46 -2.22 -20.61
C PRO A 110 -8.87 -3.51 -19.90
N GLY A 111 -8.70 -4.65 -20.57
CA GLY A 111 -9.16 -5.96 -20.08
C GLY A 111 -8.63 -6.33 -18.69
N TRP A 112 -7.39 -5.93 -18.38
CA TRP A 112 -6.73 -6.23 -17.11
C TRP A 112 -7.25 -5.39 -15.92
N LEU A 113 -8.02 -4.33 -16.16
CA LEU A 113 -8.64 -3.47 -15.13
C LEU A 113 -10.09 -3.82 -14.83
N ARG A 114 -10.79 -4.52 -15.74
CA ARG A 114 -12.25 -4.69 -15.68
C ARG A 114 -12.75 -5.34 -14.41
N GLN A 115 -12.01 -6.34 -13.90
CA GLN A 115 -12.37 -7.02 -12.66
C GLN A 115 -12.25 -6.09 -11.45
N ASP A 116 -11.15 -5.36 -11.36
CA ASP A 116 -10.91 -4.41 -10.25
C ASP A 116 -11.93 -3.26 -10.30
N LEU A 117 -12.22 -2.70 -11.49
CA LEU A 117 -13.28 -1.72 -11.67
C LEU A 117 -14.65 -2.25 -11.25
N THR A 118 -15.00 -3.50 -11.62
CA THR A 118 -16.26 -4.13 -11.22
C THR A 118 -16.39 -4.18 -9.70
N ILE A 119 -15.32 -4.59 -9.01
CA ILE A 119 -15.28 -4.67 -7.54
C ILE A 119 -15.43 -3.27 -6.95
N THR A 120 -14.67 -2.30 -7.44
CA THR A 120 -14.66 -0.94 -6.89
C THR A 120 -16.00 -0.23 -7.13
N PHE A 121 -16.57 -0.28 -8.35
CA PHE A 121 -17.90 0.26 -8.62
C PHE A 121 -18.98 -0.36 -7.76
N SER A 122 -18.96 -1.68 -7.55
CA SER A 122 -19.98 -2.36 -6.73
C SER A 122 -20.00 -1.93 -5.25
N ARG A 123 -18.92 -1.32 -4.76
CA ARG A 123 -18.79 -0.80 -3.39
C ARG A 123 -19.29 0.64 -3.26
N MET A 124 -19.60 1.30 -4.38
CA MET A 124 -20.07 2.68 -4.43
C MET A 124 -21.57 2.76 -4.67
N ASN A 125 -22.18 3.87 -4.26
CA ASN A 125 -23.56 4.18 -4.62
C ASN A 125 -23.66 4.66 -6.08
N GLU A 126 -24.89 4.75 -6.62
CA GLU A 126 -25.16 5.15 -8.01
C GLU A 126 -24.52 6.47 -8.42
N ILE A 127 -24.52 7.47 -7.53
CA ILE A 127 -23.98 8.80 -7.81
C ILE A 127 -22.48 8.72 -8.11
N PHE A 128 -21.72 8.04 -7.24
CA PHE A 128 -20.28 7.89 -7.42
C PHE A 128 -19.93 6.93 -8.56
N GLN A 129 -20.74 5.89 -8.78
CA GLN A 129 -20.56 5.01 -9.95
C GLN A 129 -20.67 5.79 -11.25
N ASP A 130 -21.75 6.54 -11.44
CA ASP A 130 -21.98 7.31 -12.66
C ASP A 130 -20.93 8.40 -12.84
N MET A 131 -20.58 9.11 -11.75
CA MET A 131 -19.59 10.18 -11.76
C MET A 131 -18.19 9.72 -12.22
N PHE A 132 -17.68 8.59 -11.73
CA PHE A 132 -16.38 8.06 -12.18
C PHE A 132 -16.47 7.28 -13.50
N ALA A 133 -17.64 6.73 -13.83
CA ALA A 133 -17.85 6.13 -15.14
C ALA A 133 -17.81 7.19 -16.25
N GLU A 134 -18.41 8.36 -16.02
CA GLU A 134 -18.46 9.46 -16.98
C GLU A 134 -17.05 9.95 -17.33
N VAL A 135 -16.16 10.19 -16.34
CA VAL A 135 -14.78 10.61 -16.62
C VAL A 135 -13.97 9.56 -17.42
N ILE A 136 -14.22 8.26 -17.21
CA ILE A 136 -13.58 7.20 -18.00
C ILE A 136 -14.11 7.21 -19.45
N LEU A 137 -15.42 7.37 -19.63
CA LEU A 137 -16.08 7.32 -20.94
C LEU A 137 -15.84 8.56 -21.79
N GLU A 138 -15.65 9.72 -21.15
CA GLU A 138 -15.39 11.00 -21.80
C GLU A 138 -13.91 11.28 -22.05
N ALA A 139 -13.00 10.51 -21.43
CA ALA A 139 -11.58 10.66 -21.62
C ALA A 139 -11.17 10.38 -23.07
N ASP A 140 -10.41 11.31 -23.66
CA ASP A 140 -9.77 11.08 -24.95
C ASP A 140 -8.58 10.12 -24.80
N SER A 141 -8.26 9.40 -25.87
CA SER A 141 -6.97 8.70 -25.97
C SER A 141 -5.83 9.72 -25.89
N PRO A 142 -4.74 9.44 -25.15
CA PRO A 142 -4.38 8.15 -24.55
C PRO A 142 -4.81 7.90 -23.09
N TYR A 143 -5.53 8.80 -22.43
CA TYR A 143 -5.64 8.86 -20.96
C TYR A 143 -6.54 7.79 -20.29
N VAL A 144 -7.26 6.99 -21.07
CA VAL A 144 -8.35 6.13 -20.55
C VAL A 144 -7.86 5.12 -19.52
N ASP A 145 -6.70 4.51 -19.76
CA ASP A 145 -6.14 3.47 -18.92
C ASP A 145 -5.57 4.01 -17.60
N GLU A 146 -4.94 5.20 -17.57
CA GLU A 146 -4.51 5.86 -16.33
C GLU A 146 -5.68 6.25 -15.43
N ILE A 147 -6.75 6.79 -16.02
CA ILE A 147 -7.98 7.17 -15.30
C ILE A 147 -8.67 5.91 -14.78
N ALA A 148 -8.84 4.89 -15.64
CA ALA A 148 -9.43 3.62 -15.27
C ALA A 148 -8.62 2.91 -14.17
N PHE A 149 -7.28 2.94 -14.24
CA PHE A 149 -6.43 2.37 -13.19
C PHE A 149 -6.63 3.10 -11.87
N SER A 150 -6.67 4.43 -11.89
CA SER A 150 -6.89 5.25 -10.70
C SER A 150 -8.22 4.92 -10.04
N VAL A 151 -9.31 4.80 -10.82
CA VAL A 151 -10.62 4.38 -10.29
C VAL A 151 -10.60 2.93 -9.80
N ALA A 152 -9.94 2.02 -10.51
CA ALA A 152 -9.88 0.60 -10.14
C ALA A 152 -9.14 0.35 -8.82
N ARG A 153 -8.09 1.14 -8.55
CA ARG A 153 -7.15 0.91 -7.44
C ARG A 153 -7.32 1.83 -6.25
N MET A 154 -8.00 2.96 -6.40
CA MET A 154 -8.35 3.82 -5.28
C MET A 154 -9.38 3.12 -4.37
N PRO A 155 -9.23 3.18 -3.03
CA PRO A 155 -10.26 2.71 -2.11
C PRO A 155 -11.62 3.34 -2.41
N ALA A 156 -12.69 2.52 -2.42
CA ALA A 156 -14.05 2.99 -2.68
C ALA A 156 -14.50 4.04 -1.66
N GLU A 157 -13.95 4.03 -0.45
CA GLU A 157 -14.18 5.02 0.60
C GLU A 157 -13.63 6.40 0.22
N ILE A 158 -12.49 6.44 -0.49
CA ILE A 158 -11.90 7.69 -1.01
C ILE A 158 -12.70 8.18 -2.22
N LEU A 159 -13.05 7.28 -3.13
CA LEU A 159 -13.90 7.61 -4.29
C LEU A 159 -15.29 8.11 -3.85
N SER A 160 -15.85 7.53 -2.78
CA SER A 160 -17.15 7.95 -2.22
C SER A 160 -17.05 9.18 -1.32
N CYS A 161 -15.89 9.83 -1.26
CA CYS A 161 -15.67 11.06 -0.50
C CYS A 161 -15.97 12.28 -1.38
N SER A 162 -16.68 13.27 -0.86
CA SER A 162 -17.03 14.50 -1.61
C SER A 162 -15.84 15.44 -1.87
N TYR A 163 -14.62 15.06 -1.47
CA TYR A 163 -13.40 15.86 -1.62
C TYR A 163 -12.51 15.40 -2.77
N LEU A 164 -12.85 14.28 -3.43
CA LEU A 164 -12.16 13.83 -4.65
C LEU A 164 -13.02 14.18 -5.87
N SER A 165 -12.52 15.11 -6.68
CA SER A 165 -13.15 15.49 -7.94
C SER A 165 -12.72 14.54 -9.06
N PRO A 166 -13.64 14.02 -9.92
CA PRO A 166 -13.27 13.20 -11.07
C PRO A 166 -12.33 13.92 -12.03
N GLY A 167 -12.49 15.25 -12.18
CA GLY A 167 -11.63 16.08 -13.04
C GLY A 167 -10.16 16.00 -12.66
N LEU A 168 -9.85 15.77 -11.38
CA LEU A 168 -8.48 15.59 -10.90
C LEU A 168 -7.82 14.35 -11.51
N LEU A 169 -8.57 13.27 -11.77
CA LEU A 169 -8.02 12.06 -12.38
C LEU A 169 -7.65 12.30 -13.85
N LEU A 170 -8.46 13.10 -14.56
CA LEU A 170 -8.18 13.52 -15.93
C LEU A 170 -6.95 14.45 -15.97
N GLU A 171 -6.94 15.50 -15.13
CA GLU A 171 -5.80 16.43 -15.04
C GLU A 171 -4.50 15.72 -14.69
N ASN A 172 -4.54 14.76 -13.75
CA ASN A 172 -3.38 13.96 -13.41
C ASN A 172 -2.86 13.11 -14.59
N ALA A 173 -3.76 12.54 -15.41
CA ALA A 173 -3.35 11.81 -16.60
C ALA A 173 -2.77 12.78 -17.66
N GLU A 174 -3.46 13.88 -17.97
CA GLU A 174 -3.00 14.88 -18.93
C GLU A 174 -1.62 15.46 -18.57
N ASP A 175 -1.41 15.76 -17.29
CA ASP A 175 -0.13 16.25 -16.77
C ASP A 175 1.01 15.25 -17.02
N ILE A 176 0.78 13.94 -16.87
CA ILE A 176 1.80 12.92 -17.11
C ILE A 176 2.29 12.99 -18.56
N TYR A 177 1.38 13.06 -19.53
CA TYR A 177 1.74 13.15 -20.95
C TYR A 177 2.37 14.50 -21.30
N TYR A 178 1.83 15.59 -20.75
CA TYR A 178 2.37 16.92 -20.95
C TYR A 178 3.82 17.01 -20.43
N GLN A 179 4.07 16.55 -19.21
CA GLN A 179 5.40 16.53 -18.59
C GLN A 179 6.36 15.61 -19.35
N ALA A 180 5.91 14.41 -19.74
CA ALA A 180 6.72 13.49 -20.54
C ALA A 180 7.17 14.12 -21.87
N SER A 181 6.33 14.98 -22.48
CA SER A 181 6.68 15.67 -23.73
C SER A 181 7.79 16.72 -23.58
N LEU A 182 8.09 17.13 -22.35
CA LEU A 182 9.06 18.18 -22.02
C LEU A 182 10.36 17.63 -21.41
N LEU A 183 10.36 16.40 -20.91
CA LEU A 183 11.49 15.78 -20.22
C LEU A 183 12.37 14.97 -21.19
N ASN A 184 13.69 15.15 -21.15
CA ASN A 184 14.61 14.47 -22.08
C ASN A 184 15.00 13.05 -21.64
N TYR A 185 14.72 12.66 -20.40
CA TYR A 185 15.16 11.39 -19.80
C TYR A 185 14.08 10.32 -19.71
N VAL A 186 12.83 10.62 -20.08
CA VAL A 186 11.70 9.70 -19.99
C VAL A 186 10.88 9.75 -21.27
N GLU A 187 10.41 8.59 -21.71
CA GLU A 187 9.46 8.46 -22.81
C GLU A 187 8.34 7.51 -22.39
N LEU A 188 7.09 7.91 -22.61
CA LEU A 188 5.95 7.01 -22.47
C LEU A 188 5.91 6.02 -23.63
N VAL A 189 5.59 4.77 -23.32
CA VAL A 189 5.52 3.66 -24.27
C VAL A 189 4.10 3.11 -24.26
N GLU A 190 3.38 3.36 -25.35
CA GLU A 190 2.00 2.93 -25.57
C GLU A 190 1.95 1.49 -26.13
N TYR A 191 1.24 0.61 -25.42
CA TYR A 191 0.82 -0.70 -25.93
C TYR A 191 -0.69 -0.70 -26.21
N GLU A 192 -1.21 -1.78 -26.79
CA GLU A 192 -2.63 -1.88 -27.15
C GLU A 192 -3.57 -1.73 -25.93
N ASP A 193 -3.16 -2.25 -24.77
CA ASP A 193 -4.00 -2.33 -23.56
C ASP A 193 -3.43 -1.57 -22.35
N TYR A 194 -2.26 -0.95 -22.45
CA TYR A 194 -1.63 -0.25 -21.32
C TYR A 194 -0.49 0.67 -21.77
N THR A 195 -0.18 1.64 -20.92
CA THR A 195 1.01 2.48 -21.00
C THR A 195 2.07 2.07 -19.99
N THR A 196 3.33 2.32 -20.33
CA THR A 196 4.45 2.30 -19.39
C THR A 196 5.45 3.40 -19.74
N ALA A 197 6.60 3.43 -19.08
CA ALA A 197 7.65 4.39 -19.36
C ALA A 197 8.99 3.69 -19.62
N ARG A 198 9.85 4.34 -20.39
CA ARG A 198 11.27 4.00 -20.46
C ARG A 198 12.12 5.20 -20.10
N TYR A 199 13.25 4.95 -19.46
CA TYR A 199 14.11 5.97 -18.91
C TYR A 199 15.52 5.88 -19.47
N ARG A 200 16.13 7.02 -19.69
CA ARG A 200 17.54 7.12 -20.05
C ARG A 200 18.39 7.10 -18.77
N ILE A 201 19.17 6.06 -18.59
CA ILE A 201 20.03 5.83 -17.41
C ILE A 201 21.50 5.82 -17.87
N ALA A 202 22.41 6.41 -17.07
CA ALA A 202 23.84 6.36 -17.36
C ALA A 202 24.46 5.05 -16.87
N SER A 203 25.42 4.52 -17.64
CA SER A 203 26.30 3.41 -17.25
C SER A 203 27.70 3.70 -17.76
N ASP A 204 28.65 3.86 -16.85
CA ASP A 204 30.04 4.22 -17.14
C ASP A 204 30.15 5.49 -18.02
N ASP A 205 30.43 5.33 -19.33
CA ASP A 205 30.62 6.39 -20.32
C ASP A 205 29.49 6.48 -21.36
N ASP A 206 28.39 5.72 -21.20
CA ASP A 206 27.26 5.67 -22.14
C ASP A 206 25.91 5.82 -21.42
N THR A 207 24.84 5.97 -22.20
CA THR A 207 23.46 6.02 -21.72
C THR A 207 22.61 4.96 -22.42
N SER A 208 21.73 4.29 -21.67
CA SER A 208 20.80 3.32 -22.23
C SER A 208 19.36 3.65 -21.86
N TRP A 209 18.43 3.38 -22.78
CA TRP A 209 17.00 3.41 -22.50
C TRP A 209 16.57 2.09 -21.88
N VAL A 210 15.92 2.16 -20.72
CA VAL A 210 15.41 1.00 -19.99
C VAL A 210 13.93 1.19 -19.72
N GLU A 211 13.11 0.29 -20.27
CA GLU A 211 11.67 0.24 -20.01
C GLU A 211 11.40 -0.36 -18.63
N ILE A 212 10.50 0.25 -17.87
CA ILE A 212 10.10 -0.24 -16.55
C ILE A 212 8.89 -1.17 -16.65
N PRO A 213 8.63 -2.02 -15.65
CA PRO A 213 7.40 -2.80 -15.63
C PRO A 213 6.17 -1.89 -15.59
N ARG A 214 5.10 -2.29 -16.29
CA ARG A 214 3.78 -1.65 -16.27
C ARG A 214 3.35 -1.27 -14.85
N ASP A 215 3.39 -2.23 -13.93
CA ASP A 215 2.90 -2.01 -12.57
C ASP A 215 3.73 -0.95 -11.82
N ILE A 216 5.02 -0.78 -12.14
CA ILE A 216 5.84 0.30 -11.56
C ILE A 216 5.34 1.67 -12.03
N TYR A 217 5.06 1.80 -13.33
CA TYR A 217 4.51 3.04 -13.91
C TYR A 217 3.17 3.39 -13.25
N TYR A 218 2.21 2.48 -13.22
CA TYR A 218 0.88 2.83 -12.72
C TYR A 218 0.86 3.11 -11.21
N TRP A 219 1.59 2.34 -10.39
CA TRP A 219 1.56 2.55 -8.94
C TRP A 219 2.38 3.74 -8.48
N TYR A 220 3.51 4.00 -9.12
CA TYR A 220 4.51 4.93 -8.61
C TYR A 220 4.74 6.14 -9.51
N VAL A 221 4.00 6.26 -10.62
CA VAL A 221 3.89 7.48 -11.42
C VAL A 221 2.43 7.90 -11.57
N VAL A 222 1.52 7.00 -11.97
CA VAL A 222 0.12 7.35 -12.29
C VAL A 222 -0.74 7.58 -11.05
N HIS A 223 -0.68 6.67 -10.06
CA HIS A 223 -1.61 6.69 -8.94
C HIS A 223 -1.57 8.03 -8.18
N PRO A 224 -2.73 8.74 -8.05
CA PRO A 224 -2.74 10.12 -7.57
C PRO A 224 -2.48 10.23 -6.06
N LYS A 225 -2.80 9.18 -5.31
CA LYS A 225 -2.45 9.07 -3.89
C LYS A 225 -1.01 8.60 -3.71
N ILE A 226 -0.29 9.23 -2.80
CA ILE A 226 1.10 8.99 -2.45
C ILE A 226 1.17 8.07 -1.23
N THR A 227 0.69 8.53 -0.07
CA THR A 227 0.81 7.87 1.23
C THR A 227 -0.55 7.90 1.93
N ASP A 228 -0.76 8.74 2.94
CA ASP A 228 -1.95 8.77 3.80
C ASP A 228 -2.96 9.88 3.43
N GLU A 229 -2.58 10.78 2.52
CA GLU A 229 -3.38 11.93 2.08
C GLU A 229 -4.54 11.54 1.15
N THR A 230 -5.65 12.27 1.18
CA THR A 230 -6.71 12.12 0.16
C THR A 230 -6.36 12.97 -1.06
N PRO A 231 -6.29 12.42 -2.28
CA PRO A 231 -6.10 13.23 -3.49
C PRO A 231 -7.25 14.23 -3.63
N MET A 232 -6.91 15.51 -3.70
CA MET A 232 -7.88 16.58 -3.80
C MET A 232 -7.26 17.85 -4.38
N TYR A 233 -8.11 18.73 -4.90
CA TYR A 233 -7.72 20.11 -5.12
C TYR A 233 -7.63 20.84 -3.78
N LEU A 234 -6.51 21.52 -3.54
CA LEU A 234 -6.20 22.13 -2.25
C LEU A 234 -5.98 23.64 -2.36
N ASP A 235 -6.74 24.42 -1.59
CA ASP A 235 -6.35 25.77 -1.19
C ASP A 235 -5.22 25.66 -0.16
N ARG A 236 -3.99 25.76 -0.67
CA ARG A 236 -2.75 25.56 0.09
C ARG A 236 -2.55 26.53 1.26
N PHE A 237 -3.28 27.65 1.30
CA PHE A 237 -3.17 28.63 2.38
C PHE A 237 -3.99 28.26 3.62
N VAL A 238 -4.93 27.34 3.51
CA VAL A 238 -5.74 26.86 4.63
C VAL A 238 -4.95 25.82 5.45
N SER A 239 -4.92 26.01 6.77
CA SER A 239 -4.28 25.05 7.68
C SER A 239 -5.12 23.78 7.81
N LEU A 240 -4.44 22.63 7.80
CA LEU A 240 -5.05 21.30 7.90
C LEU A 240 -4.92 20.71 9.31
N ALA A 241 -4.40 21.47 10.28
CA ALA A 241 -4.07 20.98 11.62
C ALA A 241 -5.27 20.41 12.40
N SER A 242 -6.49 20.92 12.16
CA SER A 242 -7.71 20.47 12.85
C SER A 242 -8.60 19.55 12.01
N ASP A 243 -8.48 19.64 10.69
CA ASP A 243 -9.32 18.90 9.75
C ASP A 243 -8.51 18.70 8.45
N PRO A 244 -8.19 17.45 8.07
CA PRO A 244 -7.37 17.16 6.90
C PRO A 244 -8.05 17.56 5.58
N PHE A 245 -9.36 17.87 5.60
CA PHE A 245 -10.13 18.29 4.42
C PHE A 245 -10.44 19.78 4.39
N ALA A 246 -10.01 20.56 5.40
CA ALA A 246 -10.35 21.99 5.50
C ALA A 246 -9.90 22.82 4.30
N GLY A 247 -8.82 22.41 3.64
CA GLY A 247 -8.28 23.07 2.46
C GLY A 247 -8.91 22.63 1.14
N TYR A 248 -9.89 21.71 1.12
CA TYR A 248 -10.53 21.30 -0.11
C TYR A 248 -11.19 22.49 -0.81
N ASN A 249 -10.81 22.74 -2.08
CA ASN A 249 -11.44 23.76 -2.89
C ASN A 249 -11.23 23.45 -4.38
N GLU A 250 -12.28 23.54 -5.19
CA GLU A 250 -12.17 23.30 -6.63
C GLU A 250 -11.37 24.44 -7.32
N PRO A 251 -10.80 24.20 -8.51
CA PRO A 251 -10.26 25.25 -9.33
C PRO A 251 -11.28 26.37 -9.60
N PRO A 252 -10.86 27.65 -9.66
CA PRO A 252 -9.47 28.12 -9.67
C PRO A 252 -8.89 28.40 -8.26
N PHE A 253 -9.56 28.01 -7.19
CA PHE A 253 -9.13 28.38 -5.82
C PHE A 253 -8.22 27.34 -5.18
N GLY A 254 -8.45 26.05 -5.42
CA GLY A 254 -7.49 25.00 -5.11
C GLY A 254 -6.68 24.58 -6.33
N ALA A 255 -5.58 23.88 -6.06
CA ALA A 255 -4.69 23.34 -7.09
C ALA A 255 -4.42 21.86 -6.86
N TRP A 256 -4.06 21.16 -7.93
CA TRP A 256 -3.51 19.81 -7.88
C TRP A 256 -2.00 19.88 -7.67
N TRP A 257 -1.45 18.98 -6.83
CA TRP A 257 -0.02 19.05 -6.50
C TRP A 257 0.87 18.83 -7.73
N ARG A 258 0.50 17.94 -8.65
CA ARG A 258 1.35 17.62 -9.80
C ARG A 258 1.51 18.84 -10.70
N SER A 259 0.40 19.46 -11.08
CA SER A 259 0.39 20.61 -11.97
C SER A 259 1.04 21.82 -11.31
N PHE A 260 0.75 22.07 -10.03
CA PHE A 260 1.33 23.17 -9.29
C PHE A 260 2.85 23.03 -9.15
N LEU A 261 3.35 21.88 -8.67
CA LEU A 261 4.79 21.69 -8.46
C LEU A 261 5.57 21.80 -9.78
N TRP A 262 4.95 21.42 -10.89
CA TRP A 262 5.57 21.50 -12.21
C TRP A 262 5.86 22.93 -12.65
N SER A 263 4.89 23.85 -12.54
CA SER A 263 4.97 25.17 -13.19
C SER A 263 4.81 26.38 -12.27
N GLU A 264 4.39 26.20 -11.02
CA GLU A 264 4.15 27.28 -10.08
C GLU A 264 5.22 27.34 -8.99
N SER A 265 5.42 28.53 -8.42
CA SER A 265 6.33 28.71 -7.30
C SER A 265 5.98 29.92 -6.43
N ASP A 266 6.38 29.86 -5.16
CA ASP A 266 6.35 31.03 -4.28
C ASP A 266 7.50 32.00 -4.57
N ALA A 267 7.32 33.26 -4.18
CA ALA A 267 8.32 34.30 -4.43
C ALA A 267 9.67 33.93 -3.80
N GLY A 268 10.70 33.78 -4.64
CA GLY A 268 12.05 33.40 -4.21
C GLY A 268 12.41 31.94 -4.48
N TYR A 269 11.46 31.13 -4.94
CA TYR A 269 11.66 29.75 -5.37
C TYR A 269 11.49 29.63 -6.88
N SER A 270 11.97 28.52 -7.45
CA SER A 270 11.74 28.15 -8.85
C SER A 270 10.78 26.95 -8.93
N PRO A 271 9.94 26.85 -9.97
CA PRO A 271 9.11 25.67 -10.20
C PRO A 271 9.98 24.47 -10.60
N LEU A 272 9.48 23.25 -10.40
CA LEU A 272 10.26 22.03 -10.63
C LEU A 272 10.73 21.89 -12.09
N CYS A 273 9.95 22.35 -13.06
CA CYS A 273 10.33 22.26 -14.47
C CYS A 273 11.67 22.97 -14.79
N GLU A 274 12.00 24.07 -14.09
CA GLU A 274 13.27 24.78 -14.28
C GLU A 274 14.49 23.95 -13.83
N TYR A 275 14.32 23.08 -12.83
CA TYR A 275 15.38 22.17 -12.39
C TYR A 275 15.62 21.02 -13.39
N LEU A 276 14.62 20.69 -14.21
CA LEU A 276 14.62 19.53 -15.09
C LEU A 276 14.91 19.85 -16.56
N ASP A 277 14.77 21.11 -16.98
CA ASP A 277 14.86 21.58 -18.38
C ASP A 277 16.10 21.08 -19.16
N THR A 278 17.23 20.89 -18.47
CA THR A 278 18.51 20.50 -19.08
C THR A 278 18.97 19.09 -18.71
N ILE A 279 18.12 18.31 -18.05
CA ILE A 279 18.49 16.99 -17.55
C ILE A 279 18.25 15.93 -18.63
N ASP A 280 19.32 15.22 -19.02
CA ASP A 280 19.28 14.20 -20.08
C ASP A 280 19.13 12.76 -19.58
N VAL A 281 19.36 12.51 -18.29
CA VAL A 281 19.32 11.16 -17.69
C VAL A 281 18.50 11.16 -16.40
N LEU A 282 17.78 10.08 -16.14
CA LEU A 282 17.03 9.86 -14.91
C LEU A 282 18.02 9.82 -13.73
N TRP A 283 19.04 8.97 -13.85
CA TRP A 283 20.02 8.74 -12.81
C TRP A 283 21.38 8.45 -13.43
N ALA A 284 22.43 9.01 -12.84
CA ALA A 284 23.80 8.85 -13.32
C ALA A 284 24.57 7.73 -12.59
N GLY A 285 23.92 6.98 -11.71
CA GLY A 285 24.59 5.93 -10.92
C GLY A 285 25.54 6.49 -9.85
N LEU A 286 25.40 7.77 -9.48
CA LEU A 286 26.30 8.39 -8.52
C LEU A 286 25.77 8.28 -7.09
N HIS A 287 26.67 7.92 -6.18
CA HIS A 287 26.40 7.71 -4.75
C HIS A 287 26.43 9.02 -3.97
N ASN A 288 25.41 9.25 -3.14
CA ASN A 288 25.33 10.37 -2.20
C ASN A 288 25.74 11.76 -2.75
N THR A 289 25.28 12.10 -3.96
CA THR A 289 25.57 13.39 -4.58
C THR A 289 24.39 13.92 -5.38
N ILE A 290 24.24 15.25 -5.38
CA ILE A 290 23.33 16.00 -6.26
C ILE A 290 24.00 16.26 -7.61
N ASP A 291 25.24 16.77 -7.57
CA ASP A 291 25.95 17.28 -8.75
C ASP A 291 26.12 16.18 -9.81
N GLY A 292 25.53 16.42 -10.99
CA GLY A 292 25.62 15.51 -12.13
C GLY A 292 24.81 14.22 -12.00
N ASN A 293 23.93 14.08 -11.00
CA ASN A 293 23.22 12.82 -10.73
C ASN A 293 21.87 12.67 -11.47
N GLY A 294 21.73 13.35 -12.61
CA GLY A 294 20.51 13.33 -13.42
C GLY A 294 19.30 13.94 -12.71
N ALA A 295 18.12 13.44 -13.05
CA ALA A 295 16.84 13.90 -12.52
C ALA A 295 16.72 13.63 -11.01
N VAL A 296 17.27 12.52 -10.52
CA VAL A 296 17.36 12.22 -9.07
C VAL A 296 18.10 13.34 -8.33
N GLY A 297 19.24 13.79 -8.87
CA GLY A 297 19.99 14.92 -8.32
C GLY A 297 19.20 16.24 -8.38
N ALA A 298 18.56 16.53 -9.52
CA ALA A 298 17.77 17.75 -9.71
C ALA A 298 16.57 17.83 -8.74
N VAL A 299 15.81 16.74 -8.57
CA VAL A 299 14.71 16.67 -7.60
C VAL A 299 15.24 16.76 -6.17
N THR A 300 16.38 16.15 -5.87
CA THR A 300 17.03 16.29 -4.56
C THR A 300 17.33 17.77 -4.23
N GLN A 301 17.89 18.51 -5.20
CA GLN A 301 18.14 19.94 -5.04
C GLN A 301 16.84 20.73 -4.86
N PHE A 302 15.82 20.46 -5.66
CA PHE A 302 14.51 21.11 -5.53
C PHE A 302 13.91 20.91 -4.13
N VAL A 303 13.94 19.70 -3.60
CA VAL A 303 13.44 19.40 -2.25
C VAL A 303 14.23 20.15 -1.18
N GLN A 304 15.56 20.20 -1.28
CA GLN A 304 16.41 20.94 -0.33
C GLN A 304 16.21 22.46 -0.41
N ASP A 305 15.95 22.99 -1.61
CA ASP A 305 15.70 24.41 -1.80
C ASP A 305 14.35 24.82 -1.23
N VAL A 306 13.32 23.96 -1.35
CA VAL A 306 11.94 24.24 -0.94
C VAL A 306 11.70 24.00 0.55
N LEU A 307 12.34 22.99 1.15
CA LEU A 307 12.03 22.55 2.53
C LEU A 307 13.20 22.72 3.49
N GLU A 308 12.95 23.46 4.57
CA GLU A 308 13.82 23.45 5.75
C GLU A 308 13.45 22.29 6.70
N PHE A 309 14.47 21.63 7.26
CA PHE A 309 14.25 20.55 8.23
C PHE A 309 13.87 21.09 9.62
N ASP A 310 12.57 21.32 9.83
CA ASP A 310 11.99 21.85 11.07
C ASP A 310 10.59 21.28 11.37
N SER A 311 10.17 21.34 12.63
CA SER A 311 8.88 20.81 13.12
C SER A 311 7.76 21.84 13.17
N GLY A 312 8.04 23.13 12.93
CA GLY A 312 7.02 24.18 12.79
C GLY A 312 5.89 24.13 13.82
N SER A 313 4.68 24.50 13.38
CA SER A 313 3.44 24.36 14.16
C SER A 313 2.41 23.41 13.55
N GLU A 314 2.63 22.95 12.32
CA GLU A 314 1.73 22.09 11.56
C GLU A 314 2.54 20.93 10.98
N ARG A 315 1.93 19.74 10.91
CA ARG A 315 2.52 18.49 10.42
C ARG A 315 1.64 17.93 9.30
N PRO A 316 1.60 18.57 8.12
CA PRO A 316 0.67 18.20 7.06
C PRO A 316 1.21 17.05 6.21
N HIS A 317 0.33 16.25 5.64
CA HIS A 317 0.68 15.18 4.69
C HIS A 317 0.39 15.58 3.23
N GLN A 318 -0.42 16.63 3.03
CA GLN A 318 -0.76 17.13 1.70
C GLN A 318 0.45 17.82 1.05
N PRO A 319 0.94 17.37 -0.13
CA PRO A 319 2.16 17.92 -0.74
C PRO A 319 2.13 19.44 -0.96
N LEU A 320 0.98 19.98 -1.35
CA LEU A 320 0.82 21.43 -1.52
C LEU A 320 0.88 22.21 -0.21
N ARG A 321 0.35 21.63 0.87
CA ARG A 321 0.45 22.27 2.18
C ARG A 321 1.89 22.21 2.70
N ILE A 322 2.58 21.10 2.48
CA ILE A 322 4.01 20.96 2.79
C ILE A 322 4.82 22.02 2.03
N TYR A 323 4.60 22.15 0.71
CA TYR A 323 5.24 23.20 -0.11
C TYR A 323 5.03 24.60 0.48
N THR A 324 3.78 24.98 0.77
CA THR A 324 3.44 26.32 1.28
C THR A 324 4.05 26.64 2.64
N LEU A 325 4.31 25.64 3.46
CA LEU A 325 4.98 25.85 4.75
C LEU A 325 6.49 26.01 4.60
N HIS A 326 7.09 25.52 3.50
CA HIS A 326 8.54 25.50 3.28
C HIS A 326 9.33 24.83 4.42
N MET A 327 8.70 23.91 5.15
CA MET A 327 9.32 23.22 6.27
C MET A 327 8.71 21.84 6.50
N GLY A 328 9.52 20.93 7.05
CA GLY A 328 9.12 19.57 7.34
C GLY A 328 10.14 18.79 8.17
N ARG A 329 9.74 17.62 8.70
CA ARG A 329 10.68 16.60 9.20
C ARG A 329 10.68 15.42 8.23
N CYS A 330 11.21 14.27 8.64
CA CYS A 330 11.29 13.10 7.76
C CYS A 330 9.96 12.76 7.07
N GLY A 331 8.82 12.80 7.77
CA GLY A 331 7.48 12.59 7.18
C GLY A 331 7.18 13.52 6.01
N GLU A 332 7.19 14.83 6.24
CA GLU A 332 6.87 15.80 5.17
C GLU A 332 7.91 15.80 4.06
N HIS A 333 9.19 15.56 4.37
CA HIS A 333 10.21 15.41 3.35
C HIS A 333 9.97 14.15 2.50
N GLU A 334 9.52 13.04 3.09
CA GLU A 334 9.18 11.82 2.36
C GLU A 334 8.00 12.04 1.43
N ASP A 335 6.87 12.53 1.96
CA ASP A 335 5.66 12.84 1.20
C ASP A 335 5.96 13.82 0.04
N PHE A 336 6.68 14.90 0.33
CA PHE A 336 7.00 15.91 -0.66
C PHE A 336 8.00 15.41 -1.72
N THR A 337 8.96 14.57 -1.32
CA THR A 337 9.89 13.96 -2.26
C THR A 337 9.16 13.04 -3.22
N VAL A 338 8.23 12.20 -2.75
CA VAL A 338 7.42 11.37 -3.67
C VAL A 338 6.59 12.25 -4.60
N ALA A 339 5.96 13.32 -4.11
CA ALA A 339 5.19 14.23 -4.95
C ALA A 339 6.06 14.88 -6.03
N ALA A 340 7.19 15.47 -5.65
CA ALA A 340 8.14 16.09 -6.59
C ALA A 340 8.68 15.06 -7.60
N ALA A 341 9.06 13.87 -7.14
CA ALA A 341 9.54 12.80 -7.99
C ALA A 341 8.48 12.35 -9.00
N ARG A 342 7.23 12.14 -8.57
CA ARG A 342 6.13 11.74 -9.46
C ARG A 342 5.74 12.84 -10.44
N THR A 343 5.83 14.11 -10.07
CA THR A 343 5.73 15.26 -11.01
C THR A 343 6.87 15.25 -12.03
N ALA A 344 8.07 14.83 -11.63
CA ALA A 344 9.21 14.63 -12.53
C ALA A 344 9.15 13.29 -13.29
N LEU A 345 8.04 12.54 -13.20
CA LEU A 345 7.87 11.20 -13.77
C LEU A 345 8.91 10.17 -13.30
N ILE A 346 9.53 10.37 -12.15
CA ILE A 346 10.41 9.41 -11.48
C ILE A 346 9.54 8.47 -10.65
N PRO A 347 9.52 7.15 -10.91
CA PRO A 347 8.74 6.22 -10.10
C PRO A 347 9.31 6.19 -8.69
N SER A 348 8.53 6.65 -7.72
CA SER A 348 8.98 6.85 -6.34
C SER A 348 7.97 6.38 -5.30
N ARG A 349 8.49 5.94 -4.16
CA ARG A 349 7.73 5.51 -2.98
C ARG A 349 8.41 5.92 -1.68
N GLY A 350 7.67 5.88 -0.59
CA GLY A 350 8.20 5.94 0.76
C GLY A 350 8.72 4.60 1.25
N ALA A 351 9.63 4.64 2.21
CA ALA A 351 10.03 3.54 3.06
C ALA A 351 10.00 4.02 4.52
N GLU A 352 9.49 3.18 5.41
CA GLU A 352 9.26 3.53 6.81
C GLU A 352 9.76 2.45 7.77
N ALA A 353 10.36 2.90 8.87
CA ALA A 353 10.75 2.12 10.02
C ALA A 353 9.98 2.62 11.25
N ILE A 354 8.70 2.24 11.33
CA ILE A 354 7.70 2.78 12.27
C ILE A 354 8.19 2.78 13.72
N SER A 355 8.73 1.64 14.18
CA SER A 355 9.13 1.47 15.57
C SER A 355 10.38 2.29 15.99
N THR A 356 11.11 2.83 15.02
CA THR A 356 12.31 3.67 15.23
C THR A 356 12.16 5.10 14.71
N ASP A 357 10.92 5.50 14.43
CA ASP A 357 10.51 6.83 14.01
C ASP A 357 11.38 7.40 12.88
N HIS A 358 11.33 6.74 11.72
CA HIS A 358 12.02 7.23 10.54
C HIS A 358 11.36 6.79 9.25
N VAL A 359 11.38 7.70 8.29
CA VAL A 359 10.93 7.48 6.92
C VAL A 359 11.91 8.14 5.95
N TRP A 360 11.98 7.59 4.74
CA TRP A 360 12.78 8.07 3.61
C TRP A 360 12.14 7.57 2.31
N ASN A 361 12.79 7.74 1.17
CA ASN A 361 12.24 7.41 -0.14
C ASN A 361 13.04 6.29 -0.85
N GLU A 362 12.41 5.73 -1.87
CA GLU A 362 13.09 4.92 -2.89
C GLU A 362 12.64 5.36 -4.27
N PHE A 363 13.56 5.40 -5.24
CA PHE A 363 13.21 5.55 -6.66
C PHE A 363 13.51 4.28 -7.44
N TYR A 364 12.72 4.01 -8.48
CA TYR A 364 12.95 2.87 -9.37
C TYR A 364 13.79 3.31 -10.57
N ALA A 365 14.93 2.64 -10.81
CA ALA A 365 15.78 2.89 -11.97
C ALA A 365 16.12 1.58 -12.69
N GLY A 366 15.33 1.25 -13.72
CA GLY A 366 15.57 0.15 -14.64
C GLY A 366 15.45 -1.26 -14.04
N ILE A 367 16.35 -1.62 -13.13
CA ILE A 367 16.50 -2.97 -12.57
C ILE A 367 15.96 -3.13 -11.15
N GLY A 368 15.66 -2.05 -10.44
CA GLY A 368 15.18 -2.13 -9.07
C GLY A 368 14.96 -0.79 -8.40
N TRP A 369 14.56 -0.89 -7.12
CA TRP A 369 14.41 0.22 -6.19
C TRP A 369 15.74 0.59 -5.57
N HIS A 370 16.07 1.87 -5.54
CA HIS A 370 17.28 2.45 -4.95
C HIS A 370 16.90 3.34 -3.78
N GLN A 371 17.67 3.27 -2.68
CA GLN A 371 17.49 4.14 -1.50
C GLN A 371 17.65 5.61 -1.90
N TRP A 372 16.83 6.49 -1.32
CA TRP A 372 16.90 7.91 -1.56
C TRP A 372 16.40 8.74 -0.37
N GLU A 373 17.20 9.68 0.09
CA GLU A 373 16.80 10.63 1.14
C GLU A 373 17.37 12.02 0.83
N PRO A 374 16.55 12.92 0.28
CA PRO A 374 17.02 14.25 -0.10
C PRO A 374 17.60 15.08 1.05
N VAL A 375 17.09 14.94 2.28
CA VAL A 375 17.52 15.75 3.45
C VAL A 375 19.03 15.72 3.63
N ASN A 376 19.64 14.54 3.53
CA ASN A 376 21.07 14.33 3.74
C ASN A 376 21.82 13.99 2.44
N THR A 377 21.13 14.10 1.29
CA THR A 377 21.66 13.71 -0.02
C THR A 377 22.09 12.24 -0.05
N TYR A 378 21.37 11.36 0.65
CA TYR A 378 21.64 9.92 0.53
C TYR A 378 20.99 9.39 -0.74
N VAL A 379 21.77 8.72 -1.59
CA VAL A 379 21.35 8.16 -2.86
C VAL A 379 22.09 6.84 -3.05
N ASP A 380 21.33 5.76 -3.18
CA ASP A 380 21.81 4.38 -3.32
C ASP A 380 22.64 3.90 -2.10
N ASP A 381 22.35 4.42 -0.91
CA ASP A 381 23.05 4.10 0.35
C ASP A 381 22.14 3.39 1.37
N TYR A 382 21.79 2.13 1.07
CA TYR A 382 20.84 1.38 1.91
C TYR A 382 21.30 1.17 3.35
N PHE A 383 22.61 1.10 3.60
CA PHE A 383 23.14 0.83 4.95
C PHE A 383 23.50 2.12 5.71
N VAL A 384 23.22 3.31 5.16
CA VAL A 384 23.54 4.59 5.80
C VAL A 384 22.96 4.72 7.21
N TYR A 385 21.80 4.13 7.46
CA TYR A 385 21.13 4.18 8.75
C TYR A 385 21.75 3.23 9.78
N GLU A 386 22.09 2.00 9.37
CA GLU A 386 22.69 1.00 10.27
C GLU A 386 24.18 1.31 10.51
N ASP A 387 24.95 1.52 9.44
CA ASP A 387 26.40 1.76 9.51
C ASP A 387 26.73 3.21 9.90
N GLY A 388 25.96 4.18 9.39
CA GLY A 388 26.20 5.61 9.62
C GLY A 388 25.57 6.12 10.91
N TRP A 389 24.30 5.79 11.17
CA TRP A 389 23.58 6.31 12.34
C TRP A 389 23.54 5.31 13.51
N GLY A 390 23.92 4.05 13.29
CA GLY A 390 23.85 3.01 14.31
C GLY A 390 22.43 2.53 14.62
N LYS A 391 21.46 2.75 13.71
CA LYS A 391 20.08 2.27 13.89
C LYS A 391 20.03 0.76 13.76
N VAL A 392 19.19 0.13 14.57
CA VAL A 392 18.85 -1.29 14.46
C VAL A 392 17.35 -1.36 14.19
N PHE A 393 16.97 -1.77 12.99
CA PHE A 393 15.57 -1.84 12.60
C PHE A 393 14.96 -3.20 12.96
N ALA A 394 13.75 -3.20 13.51
CA ALA A 394 12.94 -4.41 13.63
C ALA A 394 12.30 -4.74 12.28
N SER A 395 11.76 -3.74 11.60
CA SER A 395 11.22 -3.89 10.27
C SER A 395 11.28 -2.58 9.49
N VAL A 396 11.33 -2.72 8.17
CA VAL A 396 11.21 -1.61 7.22
C VAL A 396 10.21 -2.03 6.15
N TYR A 397 9.23 -1.17 5.88
CA TYR A 397 8.22 -1.38 4.84
C TYR A 397 8.19 -0.24 3.84
N ALA A 398 7.83 -0.56 2.61
CA ALA A 398 7.46 0.42 1.61
C ALA A 398 5.92 0.38 1.45
N PRO A 399 5.18 1.37 2.00
CA PRO A 399 3.74 1.44 1.81
C PRO A 399 3.41 1.81 0.36
N ARG A 400 2.32 1.21 -0.13
CA ARG A 400 1.68 1.56 -1.39
C ARG A 400 0.37 2.28 -1.10
N SER A 401 -0.03 3.15 -2.01
CA SER A 401 -1.19 4.02 -1.89
C SER A 401 -2.54 3.32 -1.71
N ASP A 402 -2.64 2.01 -1.97
CA ASP A 402 -3.85 1.19 -1.75
C ASP A 402 -3.84 0.45 -0.40
N GLY A 403 -2.86 0.72 0.47
CA GLY A 403 -2.69 0.08 1.77
C GLY A 403 -1.89 -1.21 1.76
N TYR A 404 -1.45 -1.68 0.58
CA TYR A 404 -0.47 -2.77 0.52
C TYR A 404 0.88 -2.31 1.07
N THR A 405 1.55 -3.14 1.85
CA THR A 405 2.90 -2.88 2.36
C THR A 405 3.87 -3.96 1.87
N GLU A 406 4.98 -3.54 1.30
CA GLU A 406 6.08 -4.45 0.94
C GLU A 406 7.14 -4.44 2.04
N ASN A 407 7.56 -5.61 2.52
CA ASN A 407 8.67 -5.70 3.47
C ASN A 407 10.01 -5.56 2.73
N VAL A 408 10.73 -4.48 3.03
CA VAL A 408 12.03 -4.15 2.44
C VAL A 408 13.17 -4.21 3.46
N THR A 409 12.92 -4.78 4.64
CA THR A 409 13.90 -4.87 5.76
C THR A 409 15.27 -5.41 5.32
N TYR A 410 15.31 -6.38 4.40
CA TYR A 410 16.55 -7.00 3.92
C TYR A 410 17.45 -6.05 3.12
N ASN A 411 16.91 -4.94 2.60
CA ASN A 411 17.71 -3.92 1.95
C ASN A 411 18.45 -3.06 2.98
N TYR A 412 17.86 -2.86 4.16
CA TYR A 412 18.28 -1.87 5.17
C TYR A 412 18.83 -2.50 6.45
N SER A 413 19.08 -3.81 6.45
CA SER A 413 19.59 -4.52 7.63
C SER A 413 20.57 -5.62 7.22
N HIS A 414 21.79 -5.56 7.74
CA HIS A 414 22.83 -6.58 7.52
C HIS A 414 22.38 -7.96 7.99
N ASP A 415 21.75 -8.01 9.16
CA ASP A 415 21.24 -9.23 9.77
C ASP A 415 19.72 -9.23 9.80
N THR A 416 19.10 -10.26 9.21
CA THR A 416 17.64 -10.46 9.23
C THR A 416 17.26 -11.85 9.75
N CYS A 417 16.01 -11.99 10.16
CA CYS A 417 15.43 -13.24 10.64
C CYS A 417 13.97 -13.39 10.17
N ASP A 418 13.49 -14.63 10.12
CA ASP A 418 12.10 -14.94 9.81
C ASP A 418 11.37 -15.43 11.09
N ILE A 419 10.27 -14.79 11.44
CA ILE A 419 9.36 -15.23 12.51
C ILE A 419 8.09 -15.82 11.88
N LYS A 420 7.74 -17.05 12.28
CA LYS A 420 6.45 -17.67 11.94
C LYS A 420 5.57 -17.74 13.17
N VAL A 421 4.43 -17.06 13.12
CA VAL A 421 3.42 -17.06 14.18
C VAL A 421 2.30 -18.02 13.81
N TYR A 422 2.05 -19.00 14.67
CA TYR A 422 1.05 -20.05 14.46
C TYR A 422 -0.21 -19.69 15.27
N VAL A 423 -1.29 -19.30 14.59
CA VAL A 423 -2.54 -18.97 15.29
C VAL A 423 -3.43 -20.20 15.37
N LEU A 424 -3.75 -20.59 16.60
CA LEU A 424 -4.57 -21.76 16.90
C LEU A 424 -5.78 -21.36 17.73
N ASP A 425 -6.93 -21.99 17.47
CA ASP A 425 -8.12 -21.87 18.32
C ASP A 425 -7.98 -22.69 19.61
N GLY A 426 -8.97 -22.61 20.50
CA GLY A 426 -8.99 -23.36 21.76
C GLY A 426 -9.02 -24.89 21.61
N ALA A 427 -9.21 -25.41 20.40
CA ALA A 427 -9.14 -26.83 20.07
C ALA A 427 -7.83 -27.21 19.35
N GLY A 428 -6.89 -26.28 19.20
CA GLY A 428 -5.60 -26.48 18.52
C GLY A 428 -5.69 -26.48 17.00
N ARG A 429 -6.78 -25.98 16.40
CA ARG A 429 -6.97 -25.89 14.95
C ARG A 429 -6.45 -24.56 14.44
N ARG A 430 -5.90 -24.56 13.23
CA ARG A 430 -5.43 -23.35 12.52
C ARG A 430 -6.56 -22.35 12.36
N VAL A 431 -6.28 -21.08 12.65
CA VAL A 431 -7.20 -19.96 12.40
C VAL A 431 -6.72 -19.24 11.15
N ASP A 432 -7.57 -19.17 10.14
CA ASP A 432 -7.36 -18.36 8.93
C ASP A 432 -7.85 -16.93 9.18
N GLY A 433 -7.21 -15.93 8.57
CA GLY A 433 -7.65 -14.54 8.67
C GLY A 433 -7.43 -13.86 10.03
N ALA A 434 -6.63 -14.42 10.93
CA ALA A 434 -6.27 -13.76 12.19
C ALA A 434 -5.20 -12.68 11.98
N ASP A 435 -5.43 -11.50 12.53
CA ASP A 435 -4.48 -10.40 12.48
C ASP A 435 -3.43 -10.58 13.57
N VAL A 436 -2.16 -10.64 13.17
CA VAL A 436 -1.00 -10.74 14.04
C VAL A 436 -0.29 -9.40 14.02
N ILE A 437 -0.29 -8.72 15.16
CA ILE A 437 0.29 -7.39 15.33
C ILE A 437 1.55 -7.53 16.18
N LEU A 438 2.66 -6.99 15.69
CA LEU A 438 3.97 -7.03 16.32
C LEU A 438 4.33 -5.67 16.92
N ALA A 439 5.04 -5.73 18.05
CA ALA A 439 5.65 -4.59 18.70
C ALA A 439 7.14 -4.89 18.94
N ALA A 440 7.97 -3.87 18.74
CA ALA A 440 9.41 -3.91 18.99
C ALA A 440 9.74 -3.20 20.30
N GLU A 441 10.75 -3.69 21.02
CA GLU A 441 11.22 -3.10 22.26
C GLU A 441 12.52 -2.30 22.04
N TYR A 442 12.47 -1.00 22.34
CA TYR A 442 13.61 -0.08 22.36
C TYR A 442 13.61 0.71 23.66
N ASP A 443 14.76 0.87 24.30
CA ASP A 443 14.93 1.64 25.55
C ASP A 443 13.86 1.32 26.62
N ASP A 444 13.55 0.04 26.79
CA ASP A 444 12.52 -0.50 27.71
C ASP A 444 11.07 -0.02 27.43
N HIS A 445 10.81 0.51 26.23
CA HIS A 445 9.49 0.89 25.72
C HIS A 445 9.07 -0.01 24.56
N LEU A 446 7.77 -0.23 24.42
CA LEU A 446 7.18 -1.01 23.33
C LEU A 446 6.56 -0.09 22.29
N TYR A 447 6.98 -0.26 21.06
CA TYR A 447 6.47 0.48 19.90
C TYR A 447 5.76 -0.48 18.97
N PHE A 448 4.64 -0.06 18.41
CA PHE A 448 4.07 -0.76 17.27
C PHE A 448 5.11 -0.82 16.14
N ASP A 449 5.22 -1.97 15.48
CA ASP A 449 6.25 -2.20 14.48
C ASP A 449 5.64 -2.66 13.15
N THR A 450 4.91 -3.78 13.16
CA THR A 450 4.31 -4.33 11.96
C THR A 450 3.09 -5.18 12.26
N TRP A 451 2.38 -5.60 11.22
CA TRP A 451 1.25 -6.51 11.30
C TRP A 451 1.19 -7.40 10.06
N GLY A 452 0.47 -8.51 10.18
CA GLY A 452 0.24 -9.43 9.09
C GLY A 452 -0.90 -10.37 9.42
N THR A 453 -1.58 -10.87 8.41
CA THR A 453 -2.74 -11.75 8.60
C THR A 453 -2.35 -13.20 8.31
N THR A 454 -2.85 -14.15 9.10
CA THR A 454 -2.60 -15.57 8.84
C THR A 454 -3.29 -16.02 7.55
N ALA A 455 -2.58 -16.79 6.74
CA ALA A 455 -3.19 -17.50 5.61
C ALA A 455 -4.02 -18.71 6.07
N SER A 456 -4.65 -19.45 5.14
CA SER A 456 -5.41 -20.68 5.38
C SER A 456 -4.65 -21.78 6.14
N SER A 457 -3.32 -21.68 6.16
CA SER A 457 -2.43 -22.53 6.97
C SER A 457 -2.41 -22.16 8.47
N GLY A 458 -3.07 -21.08 8.87
CA GLY A 458 -3.01 -20.46 10.20
C GLY A 458 -1.62 -20.00 10.59
N VAL A 459 -0.87 -19.47 9.62
CA VAL A 459 0.49 -18.96 9.82
C VAL A 459 0.59 -17.55 9.25
N ALA A 460 1.14 -16.63 10.05
CA ALA A 460 1.65 -15.34 9.60
C ALA A 460 3.19 -15.40 9.60
N LEU A 461 3.81 -14.91 8.52
CA LEU A 461 5.26 -14.88 8.35
C LEU A 461 5.73 -13.44 8.34
N PHE A 462 6.73 -13.14 9.17
CA PHE A 462 7.37 -11.84 9.26
C PHE A 462 8.85 -11.98 8.97
N ARG A 463 9.38 -11.09 8.14
CA ARG A 463 10.82 -10.93 7.94
C ARG A 463 11.26 -9.66 8.65
N LEU A 464 12.18 -9.79 9.59
CA LEU A 464 12.52 -8.73 10.53
C LEU A 464 14.04 -8.58 10.62
N GLY A 465 14.54 -7.44 11.07
CA GLY A 465 15.93 -7.27 11.47
C GLY A 465 16.24 -8.12 12.71
N ALA A 466 17.46 -8.65 12.77
CA ALA A 466 17.89 -9.48 13.89
C ALA A 466 18.19 -8.63 15.13
N GLY A 467 18.18 -9.27 16.31
CA GLY A 467 18.63 -8.64 17.55
C GLY A 467 17.60 -7.75 18.26
N VAL A 468 16.44 -7.47 17.65
CA VAL A 468 15.36 -6.71 18.30
C VAL A 468 14.40 -7.62 19.08
N ARG A 469 14.09 -7.27 20.32
CA ARG A 469 13.12 -8.04 21.13
C ARG A 469 11.70 -7.76 20.64
N MET A 470 11.01 -8.82 20.20
CA MET A 470 9.68 -8.73 19.61
C MET A 470 8.58 -9.24 20.54
N TYR A 471 7.46 -8.52 20.51
CA TYR A 471 6.22 -8.82 21.20
C TYR A 471 5.10 -8.89 20.17
N GLY A 472 3.99 -9.53 20.52
CA GLY A 472 2.87 -9.58 19.59
C GLY A 472 1.55 -9.86 20.26
N ARG A 473 0.50 -9.55 19.51
CA ARG A 473 -0.88 -9.91 19.83
C ARG A 473 -1.58 -10.42 18.58
N VAL A 474 -2.65 -11.15 18.80
CA VAL A 474 -3.50 -11.74 17.78
C VAL A 474 -4.92 -11.26 18.00
N GLU A 475 -5.56 -10.81 16.94
CA GLU A 475 -6.95 -10.38 16.92
C GLU A 475 -7.72 -11.16 15.84
N HIS A 476 -8.90 -11.67 16.20
CA HIS A 476 -9.79 -12.36 15.28
C HIS A 476 -11.23 -12.32 15.82
N PRO A 477 -12.29 -12.35 14.99
CA PRO A 477 -13.68 -12.34 15.47
C PRO A 477 -14.05 -13.47 16.46
N ILE A 478 -13.28 -14.57 16.48
CA ILE A 478 -13.50 -15.69 17.41
C ILE A 478 -12.75 -15.55 18.75
N GLY A 479 -11.85 -14.55 18.89
CA GLY A 479 -11.08 -14.29 20.09
C GLY A 479 -9.75 -13.57 19.83
N SER A 480 -9.09 -13.14 20.91
CA SER A 480 -7.79 -12.46 20.88
C SER A 480 -6.78 -13.12 21.83
N TYR A 481 -5.49 -12.88 21.56
CA TYR A 481 -4.39 -13.21 22.46
C TYR A 481 -3.38 -12.06 22.50
N PRO A 482 -3.01 -11.52 23.67
CA PRO A 482 -3.60 -11.80 24.97
C PRO A 482 -5.08 -11.39 25.04
N THR A 483 -5.80 -11.94 26.02
CA THR A 483 -7.24 -11.65 26.20
C THR A 483 -7.51 -10.21 26.65
N SER A 484 -6.52 -9.55 27.24
CA SER A 484 -6.61 -8.13 27.62
C SER A 484 -6.43 -7.27 26.37
N PRO A 485 -7.41 -6.41 26.03
CA PRO A 485 -7.32 -5.54 24.86
C PRO A 485 -6.05 -4.69 24.88
N SER A 486 -5.47 -4.45 23.71
CA SER A 486 -4.29 -3.60 23.51
C SER A 486 -3.03 -4.02 24.28
N THR A 487 -2.96 -5.26 24.78
CA THR A 487 -1.75 -5.82 25.39
C THR A 487 -1.01 -6.73 24.41
N VAL A 488 0.29 -6.89 24.61
CA VAL A 488 1.14 -7.77 23.79
C VAL A 488 1.88 -8.77 24.68
N ALA A 489 2.19 -9.95 24.15
CA ALA A 489 3.01 -10.96 24.82
C ALA A 489 4.40 -11.05 24.16
N PRO A 490 5.48 -11.26 24.93
CA PRO A 490 6.83 -11.42 24.36
C PRO A 490 6.84 -12.61 23.42
N LEU A 491 7.15 -12.45 22.13
CA LEU A 491 7.22 -13.55 21.17
C LEU A 491 8.53 -14.31 21.31
N LEU A 492 9.66 -13.61 21.39
CA LEU A 492 11.00 -14.19 21.53
C LEU A 492 11.92 -13.21 22.26
N SER A 493 12.89 -13.74 23.02
CA SER A 493 14.04 -12.96 23.50
C SER A 493 15.07 -12.82 22.37
N GLY A 494 14.90 -11.80 21.51
CA GLY A 494 15.86 -11.42 20.45
C GLY A 494 16.12 -12.53 19.42
N PRO A 495 15.44 -12.57 18.27
CA PRO A 495 15.79 -13.52 17.22
C PRO A 495 17.25 -13.27 16.79
N GLY A 496 18.08 -14.32 16.86
CA GLY A 496 19.48 -14.24 16.50
C GLY A 496 19.68 -14.18 14.98
N SER A 497 20.84 -13.68 14.54
CA SER A 497 21.27 -13.57 13.13
C SER A 497 21.60 -14.91 12.47
N ASP A 498 21.16 -16.04 13.04
CA ASP A 498 21.49 -17.38 12.56
C ASP A 498 20.60 -17.87 11.41
N GLY A 499 19.77 -16.98 10.83
CA GLY A 499 18.86 -17.29 9.73
C GLY A 499 17.80 -18.34 10.09
N ARG A 500 17.56 -18.60 11.39
CA ARG A 500 16.60 -19.60 11.83
C ARG A 500 15.18 -19.05 11.80
N THR A 501 14.25 -19.91 11.41
CA THR A 501 12.83 -19.67 11.64
C THR A 501 12.50 -19.92 13.10
N TYR A 502 11.99 -18.90 13.78
CA TYR A 502 11.47 -19.04 15.13
C TYR A 502 9.97 -19.31 15.08
N THR A 503 9.52 -20.31 15.83
CA THR A 503 8.12 -20.77 15.86
C THR A 503 7.51 -20.44 17.21
N ARG A 504 6.37 -19.75 17.22
CA ARG A 504 5.56 -19.56 18.42
C ARG A 504 4.08 -19.71 18.15
#